data_AF-A0A2V3W8I6-F1
#
_entry.id   AF-A0A2V3W8I6-F1
#
_cell.length_a   1.000
_cell.length_b   1.000
_cell.length_c   1.000
_cell.angle_alpha   90.00
_cell.angle_beta   90.00
_cell.angle_gamma   90.00
#
_symmetry.space_group_name_H-M   'P 1'
#
loop_
_entity.id
_entity.type
_entity.pdbx_description
1 polymer ?
#
loop_
_entity_poly.entity_id
_entity_poly.type
_entity_poly.pdbx_seq_one_letter_code
_entity_poly.pdbx_strand_id
1 'polypeptide(L)'
;MFTNGYFLMPVAYFVEKYGLNHFDISCHAMYEITKRHTSEYAIRPYLLTDIDRCMAYFQYWLEDNNSHVRRLVSEGTRPRLPWAKKISPIRNNVQNNLRLLEKLLCDDSRYVLKSVANHINDLTKENGELVLEWMQSKIADKNNINPSIIINGLRTLIKSKNEHALELLHQVE
;
A
#
# COMPACT_ATOMS: atom_id res chain seq x y z
N MET A 1 -11.54 0.94 -13.62
CA MET A 1 -11.62 2.40 -13.86
C MET A 1 -12.64 2.91 -12.86
N PHE A 2 -12.35 3.98 -12.10
CA PHE A 2 -13.39 4.58 -11.27
C PHE A 2 -14.50 5.04 -12.23
N THR A 3 -15.78 4.94 -11.90
CA THR A 3 -16.86 5.46 -12.76
C THR A 3 -17.64 6.56 -12.04
N ASN A 4 -17.46 6.64 -10.72
CA ASN A 4 -18.03 7.63 -9.83
C ASN A 4 -16.92 8.29 -9.01
N GLY A 5 -17.13 9.57 -8.63
CA GLY A 5 -16.22 10.29 -7.72
C GLY A 5 -15.02 10.99 -8.38
N TYR A 6 -14.82 10.91 -9.70
CA TYR A 6 -13.70 11.59 -10.38
C TYR A 6 -13.67 13.11 -10.18
N PHE A 7 -14.83 13.74 -9.98
CA PHE A 7 -14.94 15.16 -9.64
C PHE A 7 -14.27 15.51 -8.30
N LEU A 8 -13.90 14.52 -7.48
CA LEU A 8 -13.10 14.72 -6.26
C LEU A 8 -11.59 14.74 -6.52
N MET A 9 -11.10 14.37 -7.71
CA MET A 9 -9.66 14.47 -8.00
C MET A 9 -9.12 15.90 -7.87
N PRO A 10 -9.78 16.94 -8.42
CA PRO A 10 -9.34 18.33 -8.20
C PRO A 10 -9.39 18.75 -6.72
N VAL A 11 -10.34 18.20 -5.95
CA VAL A 11 -10.46 18.48 -4.51
C VAL A 11 -9.30 17.85 -3.75
N ALA A 12 -8.98 16.58 -4.03
CA ALA A 12 -7.80 15.91 -3.46
C ALA A 12 -6.51 16.66 -3.83
N TYR A 13 -6.41 17.11 -5.09
CA TYR A 13 -5.26 17.88 -5.55
C TYR A 13 -5.15 19.25 -4.86
N PHE A 14 -6.27 19.91 -4.57
CA PHE A 14 -6.26 21.13 -3.76
C PHE A 14 -5.67 20.87 -2.37
N VAL A 15 -6.11 19.80 -1.71
CA VAL A 15 -5.54 19.40 -0.40
C VAL A 15 -4.05 19.06 -0.52
N GLU A 16 -3.64 18.36 -1.56
CA GLU A 16 -2.22 18.08 -1.86
C GLU A 16 -1.39 19.37 -1.96
N LYS A 17 -1.88 20.36 -2.71
CA LYS A 17 -1.13 21.56 -3.06
C LYS A 17 -1.08 22.61 -1.96
N TYR A 18 -2.16 22.75 -1.20
CA TYR A 18 -2.35 23.89 -0.28
C TYR A 18 -2.53 23.47 1.18
N GLY A 19 -2.65 22.18 1.46
CA GLY A 19 -3.02 21.69 2.79
C GLY A 19 -1.87 21.35 3.75
N LEU A 20 -0.60 21.41 3.31
CA LEU A 20 0.55 20.97 4.13
C LEU A 20 0.69 21.73 5.46
N ASN A 21 0.37 23.03 5.48
CA ASN A 21 0.37 23.85 6.71
C ASN A 21 -0.85 23.60 7.61
N HIS A 22 -1.80 22.77 7.18
CA HIS A 22 -3.05 22.44 7.87
C HIS A 22 -3.19 20.92 8.04
N PHE A 23 -2.11 20.26 8.47
CA PHE A 23 -1.92 18.81 8.40
C PHE A 23 -3.13 17.98 8.86
N ASP A 24 -3.64 18.19 10.08
CA ASP A 24 -4.73 17.35 10.61
C ASP A 24 -6.04 17.53 9.84
N ILE A 25 -6.38 18.77 9.49
CA ILE A 25 -7.56 19.08 8.68
C ILE A 25 -7.42 18.46 7.29
N SER A 26 -6.23 18.52 6.71
CA SER A 26 -5.93 17.92 5.41
C SER A 26 -5.99 16.39 5.45
N CYS A 27 -5.48 15.75 6.50
CA CYS A 27 -5.61 14.31 6.72
C CYS A 27 -7.09 13.91 6.87
N HIS A 28 -7.88 14.68 7.60
CA HIS A 28 -9.32 14.45 7.70
C HIS A 28 -10.04 14.64 6.35
N ALA A 29 -9.67 15.66 5.58
CA ALA A 29 -10.22 15.87 4.24
C ALA A 29 -9.85 14.71 3.29
N MET A 30 -8.61 14.24 3.30
CA MET A 30 -8.17 13.06 2.52
C MET A 30 -8.94 11.80 2.94
N TYR A 31 -9.18 11.62 4.23
CA TYR A 31 -10.02 10.54 4.74
C TYR A 31 -11.46 10.60 4.17
N GLU A 32 -12.11 11.77 4.19
CA GLU A 32 -13.45 11.91 3.63
C GLU A 32 -13.51 11.75 2.11
N ILE A 33 -12.50 12.24 1.41
CA ILE A 33 -12.37 12.11 -0.05
C ILE A 33 -12.15 10.65 -0.42
N THR A 34 -11.24 9.95 0.25
CA THR A 34 -10.90 8.56 -0.11
C THR A 34 -12.08 7.61 0.05
N LYS A 35 -13.01 7.87 0.97
CA LYS A 35 -14.26 7.08 1.10
C LYS A 35 -15.14 7.11 -0.16
N ARG A 36 -14.98 8.10 -1.03
CA ARG A 36 -15.79 8.31 -2.25
C ARG A 36 -14.95 8.24 -3.53
N HIS A 37 -13.63 8.38 -3.43
CA HIS A 37 -12.68 8.27 -4.52
C HIS A 37 -11.30 7.78 -4.02
N THR A 38 -10.22 8.56 -4.21
CA THR A 38 -8.87 8.24 -3.75
C THR A 38 -8.11 9.51 -3.38
N SER A 39 -7.27 9.41 -2.35
CA SER A 39 -6.28 10.43 -1.97
C SER A 39 -4.84 9.91 -2.12
N GLU A 40 -4.63 8.89 -2.96
CA GLU A 40 -3.33 8.21 -3.14
C GLU A 40 -2.18 9.12 -3.59
N TYR A 41 -2.49 10.19 -4.34
CA TYR A 41 -1.51 11.22 -4.71
C TYR A 41 -1.37 12.26 -3.60
N ALA A 42 -2.51 12.72 -3.08
CA ALA A 42 -2.58 13.79 -2.10
C ALA A 42 -1.85 13.48 -0.79
N ILE A 43 -1.82 12.22 -0.36
CA ILE A 43 -1.14 11.81 0.88
C ILE A 43 0.39 11.86 0.77
N ARG A 44 0.96 11.85 -0.43
CA ARG A 44 2.40 11.64 -0.64
C ARG A 44 3.27 12.81 -0.16
N PRO A 45 2.92 14.09 -0.40
CA PRO A 45 3.64 15.19 0.22
C PRO A 45 3.65 15.13 1.75
N TYR A 46 2.56 14.68 2.37
CA TYR A 46 2.47 14.53 3.83
C TYR A 46 3.41 13.45 4.34
N LEU A 47 3.51 12.32 3.63
CA LEU A 47 4.49 11.26 3.94
C LEU A 47 5.93 11.75 3.87
N LEU A 48 6.23 12.66 2.94
CA LEU A 48 7.57 13.24 2.78
C LEU A 48 7.87 14.33 3.81
N THR A 49 6.85 15.06 4.26
CA THR A 49 7.01 16.15 5.24
C THR A 49 7.06 15.63 6.67
N ASP A 50 6.15 14.73 7.06
CA ASP A 50 6.04 14.22 8.42
C ASP A 50 5.50 12.77 8.39
N ILE A 51 6.43 11.84 8.21
CA ILE A 51 6.11 10.41 8.14
C ILE A 51 5.53 9.90 9.47
N ASP A 52 6.01 10.41 10.61
CA ASP A 52 5.59 9.89 11.91
C ASP A 52 4.14 10.27 12.22
N ARG A 53 3.74 11.50 11.87
CA ARG A 53 2.34 11.93 11.98
C ARG A 53 1.44 11.17 11.01
N CYS A 54 1.89 10.92 9.77
CA CYS A 54 1.17 10.04 8.84
C CYS A 54 0.96 8.63 9.41
N MET A 55 2.01 8.04 9.99
CA MET A 55 1.95 6.70 10.57
C MET A 55 1.00 6.64 11.77
N ALA A 56 0.88 7.73 12.55
CA ALA A 56 -0.12 7.82 13.62
C ALA A 56 -1.55 7.73 13.08
N TYR A 57 -1.87 8.42 11.98
CA TYR A 57 -3.18 8.28 11.31
C TYR A 57 -3.39 6.87 10.74
N PHE A 58 -2.35 6.28 10.15
CA PHE A 58 -2.45 4.95 9.53
C PHE A 58 -2.76 3.84 10.52
N GLN A 59 -2.37 3.95 11.78
CA GLN A 59 -2.75 2.98 12.81
C GLN A 59 -4.28 2.84 12.91
N TYR A 60 -5.01 3.94 12.82
CA TYR A 60 -6.47 3.95 12.82
C TYR A 60 -7.04 3.56 11.46
N TRP A 61 -6.45 4.05 10.36
CA TRP A 61 -6.96 3.79 9.01
C TRP A 61 -6.82 2.33 8.57
N LEU A 62 -5.86 1.59 9.12
CA LEU A 62 -5.71 0.15 8.90
C LEU A 62 -6.90 -0.65 9.44
N GLU A 63 -7.58 -0.15 10.46
CA GLU A 63 -8.71 -0.81 11.13
C GLU A 63 -10.06 -0.21 10.74
N ASP A 64 -10.07 0.71 9.75
CA ASP A 64 -11.30 1.38 9.33
C ASP A 64 -12.26 0.42 8.63
N ASN A 65 -13.57 0.56 8.91
CA ASN A 65 -14.61 -0.25 8.28
C ASN A 65 -14.67 -0.07 6.75
N ASN A 66 -14.26 1.09 6.23
CA ASN A 66 -14.26 1.39 4.81
C ASN A 66 -12.97 0.88 4.12
N SER A 67 -13.13 -0.05 3.18
CA SER A 67 -12.00 -0.61 2.45
C SER A 67 -11.22 0.40 1.60
N HIS A 68 -11.81 1.54 1.20
CA HIS A 68 -11.08 2.59 0.49
C HIS A 68 -10.06 3.29 1.39
N VAL A 69 -10.36 3.43 2.68
CA VAL A 69 -9.46 4.00 3.68
C VAL A 69 -8.32 3.04 3.95
N ARG A 70 -8.61 1.77 4.21
CA ARG A 70 -7.58 0.73 4.40
C ARG A 70 -6.67 0.62 3.18
N ARG A 71 -7.25 0.64 1.97
CA ARG A 71 -6.51 0.64 0.70
C ARG A 71 -5.60 1.86 0.56
N LEU A 72 -6.00 3.04 1.04
CA LEU A 72 -5.17 4.25 0.98
C LEU A 72 -3.85 4.08 1.74
N VAL A 73 -3.86 3.37 2.87
CA VAL A 73 -2.64 3.11 3.66
C VAL A 73 -1.61 2.32 2.83
N SER A 74 -2.05 1.25 2.18
CA SER A 74 -1.21 0.47 1.25
C SER A 74 -0.83 1.32 0.04
N GLU A 75 -1.82 1.83 -0.72
CA GLU A 75 -1.55 2.46 -2.00
C GLU A 75 -0.74 3.76 -1.91
N GLY A 76 -1.05 4.60 -0.92
CA GLY A 76 -0.40 5.90 -0.72
C GLY A 76 1.08 5.76 -0.38
N THR A 77 1.45 4.67 0.29
CA THR A 77 2.84 4.39 0.73
C THR A 77 3.64 3.54 -0.27
N ARG A 78 3.09 3.27 -1.46
CA ARG A 78 3.80 2.55 -2.52
C ARG A 78 5.03 3.34 -3.00
N PRO A 79 6.22 2.71 -3.05
CA PRO A 79 7.42 3.36 -3.60
C PRO A 79 7.26 3.74 -5.07
N ARG A 80 6.54 2.92 -5.85
CA ARG A 80 6.42 3.05 -7.32
C ARG A 80 4.96 3.13 -7.78
N LEU A 81 4.19 4.00 -7.13
CA LEU A 81 2.81 4.29 -7.52
C LEU A 81 2.77 4.90 -8.95
N PRO A 82 1.98 4.34 -9.89
CA PRO A 82 1.83 4.92 -11.23
C PRO A 82 1.35 6.37 -11.19
N TRP A 83 1.80 7.18 -12.14
CA TRP A 83 1.47 8.61 -12.28
C TRP A 83 1.88 9.51 -11.10
N ALA A 84 2.47 8.96 -10.04
CA ALA A 84 3.04 9.71 -8.94
C ALA A 84 4.57 9.74 -9.02
N LYS A 85 5.19 10.73 -8.37
CA LYS A 85 6.63 10.70 -8.11
C LYS A 85 6.96 9.49 -7.23
N LYS A 86 8.04 8.79 -7.53
CA LYS A 86 8.55 7.72 -6.66
C LYS A 86 8.91 8.29 -5.29
N ILE A 87 8.66 7.51 -4.25
CA ILE A 87 9.13 7.80 -2.89
C ILE A 87 9.96 6.61 -2.42
N SER A 88 10.94 6.87 -1.55
CA SER A 88 11.66 5.79 -0.89
C SER A 88 10.71 4.95 -0.02
N PRO A 89 11.07 3.70 0.29
CA PRO A 89 10.43 2.96 1.38
C PRO A 89 10.37 3.79 2.67
N ILE A 90 9.40 3.48 3.53
CA ILE A 90 9.18 4.21 4.79
C ILE A 90 10.47 4.23 5.60
N ARG A 91 10.96 5.44 5.91
CA ARG A 91 12.25 5.68 6.58
C ARG A 91 13.44 4.97 5.89
N ASN A 92 13.41 4.88 4.56
CA ASN A 92 14.38 4.20 3.71
C ASN A 92 14.61 2.72 4.06
N ASN A 93 13.61 2.05 4.65
CA ASN A 93 13.69 0.65 5.03
C ASN A 93 12.44 -0.12 4.58
N VAL A 94 12.63 -1.09 3.69
CA VAL A 94 11.57 -1.97 3.14
C VAL A 94 10.80 -2.68 4.25
N GLN A 95 11.45 -3.07 5.35
CA GLN A 95 10.81 -3.74 6.49
C GLN A 95 9.67 -2.92 7.09
N ASN A 96 9.76 -1.58 7.07
CA ASN A 96 8.70 -0.72 7.58
C ASN A 96 7.43 -0.80 6.74
N ASN A 97 7.57 -0.90 5.41
CA ASN A 97 6.43 -1.13 4.52
C ASN A 97 5.88 -2.54 4.71
N LEU A 98 6.73 -3.56 4.82
CA LEU A 98 6.29 -4.94 5.03
C LEU A 98 5.46 -5.05 6.31
N ARG A 99 5.96 -4.49 7.43
CA ARG A 99 5.22 -4.43 8.71
C ARG A 99 3.89 -3.68 8.59
N LEU A 100 3.83 -2.60 7.80
CA LEU A 100 2.59 -1.88 7.55
C LEU A 100 1.57 -2.76 6.82
N LEU A 101 2.03 -3.58 5.86
CA LEU A 101 1.19 -4.45 5.05
C LEU A 101 0.71 -5.70 5.80
N GLU A 102 1.37 -6.13 6.88
CA GLU A 102 0.99 -7.33 7.65
C GLU A 102 -0.49 -7.34 8.03
N LYS A 103 -1.03 -6.21 8.51
CA LYS A 103 -2.44 -6.08 8.91
C LYS A 103 -3.43 -6.24 7.75
N LEU A 104 -2.97 -6.10 6.50
CA LEU A 104 -3.82 -6.10 5.30
C LEU A 104 -3.67 -7.39 4.46
N LEU A 105 -2.83 -8.33 4.87
CA LEU A 105 -2.57 -9.57 4.13
C LEU A 105 -3.82 -10.47 3.98
N CYS A 106 -4.75 -10.34 4.93
CA CYS A 106 -5.96 -11.16 5.01
C CYS A 106 -7.23 -10.29 4.96
N ASP A 107 -7.13 -9.09 4.38
CA ASP A 107 -8.26 -8.18 4.23
C ASP A 107 -9.38 -8.80 3.38
N ASP A 108 -10.62 -8.70 3.83
CA ASP A 108 -11.79 -9.25 3.10
C ASP A 108 -12.04 -8.54 1.77
N SER A 109 -11.51 -7.33 1.59
CA SER A 109 -11.68 -6.56 0.36
C SER A 109 -10.64 -6.93 -0.68
N ARG A 110 -11.10 -7.53 -1.79
CA ARG A 110 -10.27 -7.74 -3.00
C ARG A 110 -9.61 -6.45 -3.51
N TYR A 111 -10.23 -5.29 -3.26
CA TYR A 111 -9.65 -3.99 -3.63
C TYR A 111 -8.40 -3.66 -2.81
N VAL A 112 -8.43 -3.96 -1.50
CA VAL A 112 -7.27 -3.81 -0.60
C VAL A 112 -6.19 -4.84 -0.97
N LEU A 113 -6.54 -6.12 -1.07
CA LEU A 113 -5.60 -7.19 -1.41
C LEU A 113 -4.83 -6.91 -2.72
N LYS A 114 -5.52 -6.35 -3.73
CA LYS A 114 -4.88 -5.94 -5.00
C LYS A 114 -3.86 -4.82 -4.80
N SER A 115 -4.14 -3.84 -3.94
CA SER A 115 -3.19 -2.78 -3.60
C SER A 115 -1.99 -3.34 -2.87
N VAL A 116 -2.21 -4.20 -1.86
CA VAL A 116 -1.16 -4.87 -1.09
C VAL A 116 -0.24 -5.66 -2.02
N ALA A 117 -0.79 -6.47 -2.93
CA ALA A 117 -0.01 -7.21 -3.91
C ALA A 117 0.81 -6.28 -4.83
N ASN A 118 0.23 -5.18 -5.30
CA ASN A 118 0.98 -4.20 -6.10
C ASN A 118 2.10 -3.54 -5.30
N HIS A 119 1.88 -3.27 -4.02
CA HIS A 119 2.88 -2.70 -3.12
C HIS A 119 4.03 -3.67 -2.91
N ILE A 120 3.75 -4.94 -2.61
CA ILE A 120 4.77 -5.99 -2.52
C ILE A 120 5.58 -6.08 -3.81
N ASN A 121 4.93 -6.09 -4.98
CA ASN A 121 5.64 -6.13 -6.26
C ASN A 121 6.47 -4.87 -6.53
N ASP A 122 6.20 -3.76 -5.84
CA ASP A 122 7.06 -2.58 -5.89
C ASP A 122 8.25 -2.75 -4.94
N LEU A 123 8.06 -3.34 -3.77
CA LEU A 123 9.13 -3.63 -2.79
C LEU A 123 10.11 -4.68 -3.30
N THR A 124 9.68 -5.66 -4.13
CA THR A 124 10.61 -6.64 -4.74
C THR A 124 11.66 -5.99 -5.65
N LYS A 125 11.37 -4.77 -6.16
CA LYS A 125 12.32 -3.98 -6.98
C LYS A 125 13.26 -3.13 -6.12
N GLU A 126 12.98 -3.00 -4.83
CA GLU A 126 13.82 -2.30 -3.85
C GLU A 126 14.74 -3.30 -3.15
N ASN A 127 14.19 -4.40 -2.63
CA ASN A 127 14.94 -5.51 -2.06
C ASN A 127 14.16 -6.83 -2.22
N GLY A 128 14.47 -7.58 -3.28
CA GLY A 128 13.76 -8.82 -3.62
C GLY A 128 13.95 -9.93 -2.60
N GLU A 129 15.18 -10.14 -2.13
CA GLU A 129 15.54 -11.18 -1.16
C GLU A 129 14.79 -11.00 0.16
N LEU A 130 14.81 -9.80 0.73
CA LEU A 130 14.09 -9.49 1.97
C LEU A 130 12.58 -9.71 1.83
N VAL A 131 11.98 -9.37 0.69
CA VAL A 131 10.56 -9.59 0.45
C VAL A 131 10.23 -11.08 0.37
N LEU A 132 11.08 -11.88 -0.26
CA LEU A 132 10.89 -13.33 -0.35
C LEU A 132 11.05 -14.02 1.01
N GLU A 133 12.06 -13.66 1.79
CA GLU A 133 12.24 -14.12 3.17
C GLU A 133 11.03 -13.79 4.04
N TRP A 134 10.55 -12.54 3.96
CA TRP A 134 9.36 -12.13 4.69
C TRP A 134 8.13 -12.92 4.24
N MET A 135 7.91 -13.10 2.93
CA MET A 135 6.79 -13.90 2.42
C MET A 135 6.84 -15.35 2.91
N GLN A 136 8.02 -15.97 2.88
CA GLN A 136 8.20 -17.32 3.41
C GLN A 136 7.83 -17.42 4.88
N SER A 137 8.24 -16.45 5.70
CA SER A 137 7.86 -16.40 7.12
C SER A 137 6.34 -16.34 7.31
N LYS A 138 5.64 -15.54 6.49
CA LYS A 138 4.19 -15.39 6.60
C LYS A 138 3.42 -16.64 6.17
N ILE A 139 3.93 -17.37 5.18
CA ILE A 139 3.35 -18.67 4.78
C ILE A 139 3.53 -19.69 5.92
N ALA A 140 4.73 -19.75 6.51
CA ALA A 140 5.03 -20.66 7.63
C ALA A 140 4.18 -20.39 8.87
N ASP A 141 3.88 -19.13 9.17
CA ASP A 141 3.02 -18.72 10.29
C ASP A 141 1.54 -19.15 10.13
N LYS A 142 1.15 -19.81 9.03
CA LYS A 142 -0.22 -20.20 8.69
C LYS A 142 -1.22 -19.04 8.75
N ASN A 143 -0.76 -17.82 8.45
CA ASN A 143 -1.53 -16.60 8.62
C ASN A 143 -2.75 -16.46 7.66
N ASN A 144 -3.20 -17.51 6.96
CA ASN A 144 -4.28 -17.44 5.96
C ASN A 144 -4.05 -16.32 4.92
N ILE A 145 -2.79 -16.12 4.49
CA ILE A 145 -2.50 -15.14 3.44
C ILE A 145 -3.32 -15.50 2.22
N ASN A 146 -4.00 -14.50 1.64
CA ASN A 146 -4.72 -14.75 0.41
C ASN A 146 -3.72 -15.11 -0.71
N PRO A 147 -3.83 -16.28 -1.37
CA PRO A 147 -2.89 -16.70 -2.41
C PRO A 147 -2.72 -15.67 -3.55
N SER A 148 -3.76 -14.86 -3.81
CA SER A 148 -3.68 -13.78 -4.80
C SER A 148 -2.62 -12.74 -4.48
N ILE A 149 -2.24 -12.54 -3.21
CA ILE A 149 -1.14 -11.65 -2.82
C ILE A 149 0.20 -12.20 -3.29
N ILE A 150 0.43 -13.51 -3.14
CA ILE A 150 1.69 -14.15 -3.52
C ILE A 150 1.81 -14.13 -5.06
N ILE A 151 0.78 -14.62 -5.74
CA ILE A 151 0.72 -14.66 -7.21
C ILE A 151 0.94 -13.26 -7.81
N ASN A 152 0.20 -12.26 -7.35
CA ASN A 152 0.26 -10.92 -7.95
C ASN A 152 1.40 -10.06 -7.39
N GLY A 153 1.86 -10.32 -6.17
CA GLY A 153 2.92 -9.59 -5.49
C GLY A 153 4.31 -10.03 -5.90
N LEU A 154 4.48 -11.30 -6.24
CA LEU A 154 5.75 -11.84 -6.75
C LEU A 154 5.77 -11.95 -8.28
N ARG A 155 4.72 -11.49 -8.99
CA ARG A 155 4.56 -11.64 -10.45
C ARG A 155 5.80 -11.26 -11.27
N THR A 156 6.53 -10.21 -10.87
CA THR A 156 7.74 -9.80 -11.60
C THR A 156 8.87 -10.83 -11.42
N LEU A 157 9.05 -11.36 -10.21
CA LEU A 157 10.05 -12.39 -9.91
C LEU A 157 9.68 -13.75 -10.50
N ILE A 158 8.40 -14.11 -10.47
CA ILE A 158 7.87 -15.33 -11.11
C ILE A 158 8.11 -15.26 -12.63
N LYS A 159 7.80 -14.12 -13.27
CA LYS A 159 8.05 -13.92 -14.71
C LYS A 159 9.54 -14.01 -15.05
N SER A 160 10.43 -13.60 -14.16
CA SER A 160 11.88 -13.74 -14.33
C SER A 160 12.42 -15.12 -13.93
N LYS A 161 11.54 -16.09 -13.62
CA LYS A 161 11.91 -17.45 -13.18
C LYS A 161 12.84 -17.47 -11.95
N ASN A 162 12.62 -16.57 -11.00
CA ASN A 162 13.32 -16.62 -9.72
C ASN A 162 12.90 -17.88 -8.95
N GLU A 163 13.87 -18.72 -8.57
CA GLU A 163 13.63 -20.04 -7.96
C GLU A 163 12.82 -19.93 -6.67
N HIS A 164 13.26 -19.08 -5.73
CA HIS A 164 12.58 -18.89 -4.44
C HIS A 164 11.14 -18.37 -4.61
N ALA A 165 10.90 -17.46 -5.56
CA ALA A 165 9.54 -17.01 -5.86
C ALA A 165 8.64 -18.12 -6.43
N LEU A 166 9.19 -19.03 -7.25
CA LEU A 166 8.46 -20.19 -7.78
C LEU A 166 8.18 -21.22 -6.69
N GLU A 167 9.11 -21.45 -5.77
CA GLU A 167 8.90 -22.32 -4.61
C GLU A 167 7.76 -21.81 -3.72
N LEU A 168 7.70 -20.50 -3.45
CA LEU A 168 6.62 -19.90 -2.67
C LEU A 168 5.28 -19.99 -3.41
N LEU A 169 5.28 -19.88 -4.75
CA LEU A 169 4.07 -20.04 -5.56
C LEU A 169 3.50 -21.46 -5.42
N HIS A 170 4.34 -22.50 -5.56
CA HIS A 170 3.90 -23.90 -5.44
C HIS A 170 3.37 -24.27 -4.05
N GLN A 171 3.73 -23.53 -2.99
CA GLN A 171 3.24 -23.77 -1.63
C GLN A 171 1.79 -23.28 -1.41
N VAL A 172 1.27 -22.43 -2.31
CA VAL A 172 -0.06 -21.80 -2.16
C VAL A 172 -1.02 -22.09 -3.31
N GLU A 173 -0.58 -22.89 -4.28
CA GLU A 173 -1.43 -23.56 -5.28
C GLU A 173 -2.11 -24.79 -4.68
#